data_AF-A0A160FHN0-F1
#
_entry.id   AF-A0A160FHN0-F1
#
_cell.length_a   1.000
_cell.length_b   1.000
_cell.length_c   1.000
_cell.angle_alpha   90.00
_cell.angle_beta   90.00
_cell.angle_gamma   90.00
#
_symmetry.space_group_name_H-M   'P 1'
#
loop_
_entity.id
_entity.type
_entity.pdbx_description
1 polymer ?
#
loop_
_entity_poly.entity_id
_entity_poly.type
_entity_poly.pdbx_seq_one_letter_code
_entity_poly.pdbx_strand_id
1 'polypeptide(L)' 'MTPEKVLSMFERQYLEGKVPVDLETTCASFATWLAGAWEQLDGEQKTLLLTVGATLWRDGYNLRAGTATKDLW' A
#
# COMPACT_ATOMS: atom_id res chain seq x y z
N MET A 1 17.74 -13.24 1.23
CA MET A 1 16.51 -12.80 0.53
C MET A 1 16.94 -11.85 -0.58
N THR A 2 16.41 -11.95 -1.81
CA THR A 2 16.76 -11.03 -2.92
C THR A 2 15.54 -10.21 -3.35
N PRO A 3 15.71 -9.03 -3.96
CA PRO A 3 14.58 -8.22 -4.45
C PRO A 3 13.65 -8.98 -5.41
N GLU A 4 14.21 -9.79 -6.32
CA GLU A 4 13.45 -10.58 -7.30
C GLU A 4 12.59 -11.64 -6.61
N LYS A 5 13.15 -12.26 -5.55
CA LYS A 5 12.41 -13.23 -4.75
C LYS A 5 11.27 -12.56 -3.96
N VAL A 6 11.45 -11.33 -3.48
CA VAL A 6 10.38 -10.56 -2.82
C VAL A 6 9.29 -10.18 -3.82
N LEU A 7 9.65 -9.74 -5.03
CA LEU A 7 8.69 -9.41 -6.09
C LEU A 7 7.83 -10.61 -6.51
N SER A 8 8.45 -11.78 -6.69
CA SER A 8 7.69 -13.00 -7.00
C SER A 8 6.75 -13.44 -5.87
N MET A 9 7.07 -13.10 -4.62
CA MET A 9 6.14 -13.30 -3.49
C MET A 9 4.94 -12.35 -3.57
N PHE A 10 5.14 -11.08 -3.97
CA PHE A 10 4.03 -10.13 -4.18
C PHE A 10 3.11 -10.62 -5.30
N GLU A 11 3.68 -10.99 -6.44
CA GLU A 11 2.93 -11.54 -7.58
C GLU A 11 2.14 -12.79 -7.18
N ARG A 12 2.76 -13.70 -6.43
CA ARG A 12 2.08 -14.89 -5.94
C ARG A 12 0.91 -14.57 -5.02
N GLN A 13 1.06 -13.64 -4.07
CA GLN A 13 -0.07 -13.25 -3.20
C GLN A 13 -1.22 -12.61 -3.99
N TYR A 14 -0.88 -11.82 -5.01
CA TYR A 14 -1.86 -11.23 -5.92
C TYR A 14 -2.62 -12.32 -6.70
N LEU A 15 -1.91 -13.27 -7.32
CA LEU A 15 -2.51 -14.38 -8.08
C LEU A 15 -3.32 -15.33 -7.20
N GLU A 16 -2.93 -15.52 -5.93
CA GLU A 16 -3.65 -16.33 -4.95
C GLU A 16 -4.89 -15.61 -4.37
N GLY A 17 -5.16 -14.36 -4.75
CA GLY A 17 -6.30 -13.58 -4.25
C GLY A 17 -6.22 -13.23 -2.76
N LYS A 18 -5.01 -13.24 -2.19
CA LYS A 18 -4.76 -12.96 -0.77
C LYS A 18 -4.60 -11.47 -0.45
N VAL A 19 -4.63 -10.63 -1.48
CA VAL A 19 -4.53 -9.18 -1.34
C VAL A 19 -5.91 -8.63 -0.97
N PRO A 20 -6.03 -7.79 0.08
CA PRO A 20 -7.30 -7.13 0.39
C PRO A 20 -7.81 -6.39 -0.85
N VAL A 21 -9.10 -6.58 -1.16
CA VAL A 21 -9.73 -5.97 -2.35
C VAL A 21 -9.88 -4.45 -2.19
N ASP A 22 -9.87 -3.96 -0.94
CA ASP A 22 -10.02 -2.54 -0.62
C ASP A 22 -8.69 -1.86 -0.29
N LEU A 23 -8.36 -0.87 -1.11
CA LEU A 23 -7.15 -0.07 -1.00
C LEU A 23 -7.18 0.86 0.24
N GLU A 24 -8.37 1.26 0.69
CA GLU A 24 -8.51 2.07 1.90
C GLU A 24 -8.20 1.26 3.16
N THR A 25 -8.81 0.08 3.29
CA THR A 25 -8.50 -0.88 4.35
C THR A 25 -7.01 -1.24 4.35
N THR A 26 -6.40 -1.39 3.17
CA THR A 26 -4.95 -1.65 3.04
C THR A 26 -4.12 -0.48 3.56
N CYS A 27 -4.46 0.75 3.18
CA CYS A 27 -3.77 1.96 3.65
C CYS A 27 -3.90 2.13 5.17
N ALA A 28 -5.10 1.94 5.73
CA ALA A 28 -5.36 2.06 7.16
C ALA A 28 -4.59 0.99 7.96
N SER A 29 -4.57 -0.25 7.47
CA SER A 29 -3.82 -1.35 8.09
C SER A 29 -2.31 -1.08 8.07
N PHE A 30 -1.79 -0.60 6.94
CA PHE A 30 -0.38 -0.23 6.81
C PHE A 30 0.00 0.92 7.75
N ALA A 31 -0.81 1.97 7.82
CA ALA A 31 -0.59 3.11 8.72
C ALA A 31 -0.62 2.69 10.20
N THR A 32 -1.56 1.80 10.57
CA THR A 32 -1.66 1.25 11.93
C THR A 32 -0.40 0.48 12.31
N TRP A 33 0.07 -0.40 11.42
CA TRP A 33 1.31 -1.14 11.64
C TRP A 33 2.52 -0.20 11.74
N LEU A 34 2.64 0.77 10.81
CA LEU A 34 3.77 1.69 10.77
C LEU A 34 3.84 2.55 12.04
N ALA A 35 2.70 3.01 12.55
CA ALA A 35 2.62 3.76 13.80
C ALA A 35 3.12 2.91 15.00
N GLY A 36 2.75 1.64 15.06
CA GLY A 36 3.20 0.72 16.12
C GLY A 36 4.70 0.37 16.05
N ALA A 37 5.27 0.36 14.85
CA ALA A 37 6.69 0.07 14.62
C ALA A 37 7.58 1.33 14.66
N TRP A 38 7.00 2.53 14.72
CA TRP A 38 7.67 3.79 14.39
C TRP A 38 8.99 4.04 15.14
N GLU A 39 9.00 3.79 16.45
CA GLU A 39 10.18 4.02 17.29
C GLU A 39 11.33 3.04 17.03
N GLN A 40 11.06 1.91 16.37
CA GLN A 40 12.06 0.87 16.06
C GLN A 40 12.74 1.09 14.71
N LEU A 41 12.24 2.04 13.90
CA LEU A 41 12.72 2.30 12.55
C LEU A 41 13.76 3.42 12.51
N ASP A 42 14.80 3.23 11.72
CA ASP A 42 15.75 4.29 11.40
C ASP A 42 15.17 5.31 10.40
N GLY A 43 15.92 6.38 10.13
CA GLY A 43 15.47 7.47 9.27
C GLY A 43 15.28 7.07 7.81
N GLU A 44 16.09 6.16 7.29
CA GLU A 44 15.99 5.68 5.90
C GLU A 44 14.77 4.77 5.74
N GLN A 45 14.57 3.86 6.69
CA GLN A 45 13.40 2.99 6.78
C GLN A 45 12.10 3.78 6.89
N LYS A 46 12.07 4.82 7.75
CA LYS A 46 10.92 5.73 7.88
C LYS A 46 10.59 6.41 6.56
N THR A 47 11.61 6.92 5.87
CA THR A 47 11.44 7.60 4.58
C THR A 47 10.90 6.66 3.50
N LEU A 48 11.45 5.45 3.41
CA LEU A 48 11.01 4.42 2.48
C LEU A 48 9.55 4.04 2.73
N LEU A 49 9.20 3.72 3.98
CA LEU A 49 7.85 3.28 4.35
C LEU A 49 6.80 4.39 4.18
N LEU A 50 7.15 5.65 4.48
CA LEU A 50 6.29 6.79 4.16
C LEU A 50 6.07 6.95 2.65
N THR A 51 7.10 6.75 1.83
CA THR A 51 6.98 6.82 0.37
C THR A 51 6.06 5.73 -0.18
N VAL A 52 6.15 4.51 0.37
CA VAL A 52 5.24 3.40 0.05
C VAL A 52 3.80 3.76 0.43
N GLY A 53 3.58 4.24 1.66
CA GLY A 53 2.25 4.65 2.13
C GLY A 53 1.64 5.77 1.29
N ALA A 54 2.44 6.79 0.93
CA ALA A 54 1.99 7.89 0.07
C ALA A 54 1.60 7.41 -1.34
N THR A 55 2.35 6.45 -1.90
CA THR A 55 2.05 5.85 -3.21
C THR A 55 0.72 5.09 -3.18
N LEU A 56 0.50 4.26 -2.16
CA LEU A 56 -0.75 3.52 -1.95
C LEU A 56 -1.94 4.48 -1.79
N TRP A 57 -1.77 5.55 -1.00
CA TRP A 57 -2.83 6.54 -0.77
C TRP A 57 -3.22 7.29 -2.06
N ARG A 58 -2.23 7.68 -2.87
CA ARG A 58 -2.45 8.34 -4.16
C ARG A 58 -3.24 7.44 -5.11
N ASP A 59 -2.93 6.16 -5.17
CA ASP A 59 -3.62 5.24 -6.07
C ASP A 59 -5.08 5.04 -5.63
N GLY A 60 -5.36 5.06 -4.32
CA GLY A 60 -6.73 5.09 -3.78
C GLY A 60 -7.45 6.39 -4.07
N TYR A 61 -6.76 7.52 -3.98
CA TYR A 61 -7.31 8.82 -4.39
C TYR A 61 -7.70 8.83 -5.87
N ASN A 62 -6.85 8.29 -6.75
CA ASN A 62 -7.15 8.19 -8.18
C ASN A 62 -8.35 7.29 -8.47
N LEU A 63 -8.50 6.18 -7.75
CA LEU A 63 -9.68 5.31 -7.86
C LEU A 63 -10.96 6.09 -7.51
N ARG A 64 -10.95 6.83 -6.39
CA ARG A 64 -12.08 7.65 -5.93
C ARG A 64 -12.40 8.79 -6.90
N ALA A 65 -11.39 9.46 -7.43
CA ALA A 65 -11.56 10.53 -8.42
C ALA A 65 -12.13 10.00 -9.74
N GLY A 66 -11.70 8.79 -10.14
CA GLY A 66 -12.19 8.09 -11.33
C GLY A 66 -13.64 7.59 -11.19
N THR A 67 -14.06 7.12 -10.02
CA THR A 67 -15.47 6.80 -9.76
C THR A 67 -16.34 8.05 -9.71
N ALA A 68 -15.89 9.11 -9.03
CA ALA A 68 -16.61 10.38 -8.98
C ALA A 68 -16.83 11.01 -10.37
N THR A 69 -15.91 10.79 -11.31
CA THR A 69 -16.11 11.23 -12.71
C THR A 69 -16.97 10.28 -13.53
N LYS A 70 -17.09 9.00 -13.15
CA LYS A 70 -17.95 8.01 -13.83
C LYS A 70 -19.44 8.20 -13.50
N ASP A 71 -19.76 8.69 -12.31
CA ASP A 71 -21.14 8.97 -11.87
C ASP A 71 -21.72 10.28 -12.44
N LEU A 72 -20.93 11.05 -13.19
CA LEU A 72 -21.31 12.35 -13.75
C LEU A 72 -21.72 12.31 -15.24
N TRP A 73 -21.78 11.13 -15.87
CA TRP A 73 -22.17 10.95 -17.28
C TRP A 73 -23.24 9.88 -17.46
#